data_AF-A0A0B7BNC1-F1
#
_entry.id   AF-A0A0B7BNC1-F1
#
_cell.length_a   1.000
_cell.length_b   1.000
_cell.length_c   1.000
_cell.angle_alpha   90.00
_cell.angle_beta   90.00
_cell.angle_gamma   90.00
#
_symmetry.space_group_name_H-M   'P 1'
#
loop_
_entity.id
_entity.type
_entity.pdbx_description
1 polymer ?
#
loop_
_entity_poly.entity_id
_entity_poly.type
_entity_poly.pdbx_seq_one_letter_code
_entity_poly.pdbx_strand_id
1 'polypeptide(L)'
;TVWRDKRIVNLLSTNTTPGETTVSRRAPGGRRELQVPSTVASYNKSMGGVDKFDQLCSYYTVGRKSVKWWRYLFNFLLQTSIINSWIIYSNSDRSHPKAKD
;
A
#
# COMPACT_ATOMS: atom_id res chain seq x y z
N THR A 1 -11.14 17.16 -8.44
CA THR A 1 -11.96 17.39 -7.24
C THR A 1 -11.14 18.09 -6.17
N VAL A 2 -11.69 19.13 -5.55
CA VAL A 2 -11.09 19.80 -4.39
C VAL A 2 -11.85 19.34 -3.15
N TRP A 3 -11.13 18.88 -2.13
CA TRP A 3 -11.73 18.42 -0.87
C TRP A 3 -10.97 18.99 0.32
N ARG A 4 -11.68 19.39 1.37
CA ARG A 4 -11.09 19.94 2.58
C ARG A 4 -11.31 18.99 3.74
N ASP A 5 -10.21 18.38 4.20
CA ASP A 5 -10.14 17.68 5.47
C ASP A 5 -9.57 18.64 6.53
N LYS A 6 -8.47 18.30 7.21
CA LYS A 6 -7.68 19.27 8.00
C LYS A 6 -7.07 20.37 7.12
N ARG A 7 -6.71 20.04 5.88
CA ARG A 7 -6.16 20.94 4.87
C ARG A 7 -6.87 20.68 3.54
N ILE A 8 -6.73 21.61 2.60
CA ILE A 8 -7.25 21.45 1.24
C ILE A 8 -6.40 20.42 0.51
N VAL A 9 -7.06 19.46 -0.14
CA VAL A 9 -6.48 18.39 -0.94
C VAL A 9 -7.08 18.49 -2.35
N ASN A 10 -6.21 18.57 -3.34
CA ASN A 10 -6.60 18.58 -4.74
C ASN A 10 -6.33 17.19 -5.33
N LEU A 11 -7.35 16.57 -5.91
CA LEU A 11 -7.26 15.26 -6.55
C LEU A 11 -7.66 15.33 -8.01
N LEU A 12 -6.94 14.57 -8.85
CA LEU A 12 -7.27 14.33 -10.24
C LEU A 12 -7.46 12.82 -10.44
N SER A 13 -8.50 12.43 -11.14
CA SER A 13 -8.74 11.02 -11.50
C SER A 13 -9.41 10.95 -12.87
N THR A 14 -9.00 9.95 -13.64
CA THR A 14 -9.59 9.58 -14.94
C THR A 14 -10.51 8.37 -14.84
N ASN A 15 -10.49 7.64 -13.72
CA ASN A 15 -11.18 6.37 -13.52
C ASN A 15 -12.10 6.41 -12.29
N THR A 16 -12.78 7.53 -12.06
CA THR A 16 -13.70 7.65 -10.93
C THR A 16 -14.85 8.56 -11.26
N THR A 17 -16.07 8.05 -11.13
CA THR A 17 -17.29 8.84 -11.27
C THR A 17 -17.32 9.92 -10.19
N PRO A 18 -17.57 11.20 -10.55
CA PRO A 18 -17.76 12.26 -9.57
C PRO A 18 -18.90 11.91 -8.61
N GLY A 19 -18.65 12.03 -7.31
CA GLY A 19 -19.64 11.75 -6.28
C GLY A 19 -19.02 11.69 -4.90
N GLU A 20 -19.87 11.47 -3.89
CA GLU A 20 -19.47 11.25 -2.51
C GLU A 20 -19.63 9.77 -2.14
N THR A 21 -18.87 9.33 -1.16
CA THR A 21 -18.88 7.98 -0.62
C THR A 21 -18.59 8.06 0.87
N THR A 22 -19.24 7.19 1.63
CA THR A 22 -19.01 7.09 3.07
C THR A 22 -17.81 6.18 3.33
N VAL A 23 -16.83 6.67 4.09
CA VAL A 23 -15.68 5.89 4.55
C VAL A 23 -15.63 5.85 6.07
N SER A 24 -15.21 4.71 6.62
CA SER A 24 -14.98 4.55 8.05
C SER A 24 -13.56 4.99 8.40
N ARG A 25 -13.43 6.06 9.19
CA ARG A 25 -12.16 6.65 9.63
C ARG A 25 -11.93 6.38 11.12
N ARG A 26 -10.68 6.11 11.51
CA ARG A 26 -10.27 6.05 12.92
C ARG A 26 -10.31 7.45 13.54
N ALA A 27 -10.95 7.58 14.70
CA ALA A 27 -11.07 8.79 15.48
C ALA A 27 -10.82 8.48 16.98
N PRO A 28 -10.52 9.49 17.82
CA PRO A 28 -10.49 9.29 19.26
C PRO A 28 -11.84 8.71 19.72
N GLY A 29 -11.81 7.57 20.42
CA GLY A 29 -13.02 6.87 20.87
C GLY A 29 -13.62 5.86 19.88
N GLY A 30 -13.00 5.62 18.72
CA GLY A 30 -13.38 4.49 17.85
C GLY A 30 -13.32 4.78 16.35
N ARG A 31 -14.33 4.34 15.62
CA ARG A 31 -14.49 4.62 14.18
C ARG A 31 -15.64 5.59 13.97
N ARG A 32 -15.45 6.54 13.06
CA ARG A 32 -16.46 7.51 12.63
C ARG A 32 -16.66 7.39 11.13
N GLU A 33 -17.91 7.45 10.71
CA GLU A 33 -18.25 7.55 9.29
C GLU A 33 -18.09 9.00 8.80
N LEU A 34 -17.46 9.14 7.64
CA LEU A 34 -17.19 10.43 7.01
C LEU A 34 -17.55 10.35 5.54
N GLN A 35 -18.31 11.34 5.07
CA GLN A 35 -18.54 11.54 3.64
C GLN A 35 -17.30 12.17 3.01
N VAL A 36 -16.75 11.49 2.01
CA VAL A 36 -15.59 11.93 1.25
C VAL A 36 -15.87 11.78 -0.24
N PRO A 37 -15.20 12.52 -1.12
CA PRO A 37 -15.31 12.27 -2.54
C PRO A 37 -14.92 10.82 -2.88
N SER A 38 -15.65 10.21 -3.80
CA SER A 38 -15.37 8.88 -4.33
C SER A 38 -13.89 8.73 -4.77
N THR A 39 -13.32 9.80 -5.36
CA THR A 39 -11.91 9.85 -5.75
C THR A 39 -10.95 9.65 -4.57
N VAL A 40 -11.26 10.23 -3.41
CA VAL A 40 -10.44 10.09 -2.19
C VAL A 40 -10.53 8.66 -1.66
N ALA A 41 -11.72 8.07 -1.66
CA ALA A 41 -11.91 6.70 -1.22
C ALA A 41 -11.14 5.71 -2.12
N SER A 42 -11.23 5.87 -3.44
CA SER A 42 -10.49 5.05 -4.42
C SER A 42 -8.98 5.20 -4.29
N TYR A 43 -8.49 6.43 -4.12
CA TYR A 43 -7.07 6.69 -3.89
C TYR A 43 -6.57 5.96 -2.64
N ASN A 44 -7.23 6.17 -1.50
CA ASN A 44 -6.83 5.58 -0.23
C ASN A 44 -6.91 4.04 -0.23
N LYS A 45 -7.82 3.43 -0.99
CA LYS A 45 -7.91 1.97 -1.14
C LYS A 45 -6.66 1.37 -1.77
N SER A 46 -6.07 2.07 -2.74
CA SER A 46 -4.86 1.62 -3.46
C SER A 46 -3.56 2.17 -2.88
N MET A 47 -3.65 3.14 -1.96
CA MET A 47 -2.49 3.78 -1.34
C MET A 47 -1.76 2.82 -0.39
N GLY A 48 -0.47 3.06 -0.18
CA GLY A 48 0.36 2.32 0.77
C GLY A 48 0.94 1.00 0.24
N GLY A 49 0.79 0.70 -1.06
CA GLY A 49 1.48 -0.41 -1.69
C GLY A 49 3.01 -0.24 -1.64
N VAL A 50 3.49 0.95 -1.99
CA VAL A 50 4.92 1.31 -1.95
C VAL A 50 5.43 1.33 -0.51
N ASP A 51 4.72 1.98 0.42
CA ASP A 51 5.13 2.02 1.83
C ASP A 51 5.28 0.63 2.46
N LYS A 52 4.39 -0.32 2.10
CA LYS A 52 4.49 -1.72 2.54
C LYS A 52 5.71 -2.41 1.96
N PHE A 53 6.00 -2.18 0.67
CA PHE A 53 7.20 -2.71 0.04
C PHE A 53 8.46 -2.16 0.71
N ASP A 54 8.53 -0.85 0.93
CA ASP A 54 9.65 -0.19 1.60
C ASP A 54 9.83 -0.69 3.04
N GLN A 55 8.73 -0.92 3.77
CA GLN A 55 8.76 -1.53 5.10
C GLN A 55 9.36 -2.94 5.07
N LEU A 56 8.92 -3.80 4.14
CA LEU A 56 9.47 -5.15 3.97
C LEU A 56 10.95 -5.10 3.57
N CYS A 57 11.33 -4.15 2.72
CA CYS A 57 12.72 -3.92 2.36
C CYS A 57 13.58 -3.49 3.56
N SER A 58 13.02 -2.67 4.45
CA SER A 58 13.71 -2.22 5.66
C SER A 58 13.88 -3.35 6.68
N TYR A 59 12.92 -4.28 6.78
CA TYR A 59 13.00 -5.40 7.73
C TYR A 59 13.95 -6.50 7.27
N TYR A 60 13.99 -6.79 5.97
CA TYR A 60 14.78 -7.90 5.40
C TYR A 60 15.81 -7.39 4.39
N THR A 61 16.76 -6.58 4.84
CA THR A 61 17.77 -5.99 3.96
C THR A 61 18.82 -7.02 3.52
N VAL A 62 18.91 -7.26 2.21
CA VAL A 62 19.80 -8.28 1.62
C VAL A 62 21.17 -7.71 1.22
N GLY A 63 21.29 -6.38 1.09
CA GLY A 63 22.49 -5.71 0.59
C GLY A 63 23.47 -5.24 1.67
N ARG A 64 24.78 -5.31 1.37
CA ARG A 64 25.84 -4.62 2.13
C ARG A 64 26.21 -3.30 1.45
N LYS A 65 26.70 -2.33 2.23
CA LYS A 65 27.21 -1.06 1.70
C LYS A 65 28.31 -1.34 0.66
N SER A 66 28.21 -0.71 -0.51
CA SER A 66 29.14 -0.86 -1.62
C SER A 66 29.39 0.49 -2.29
N VAL A 67 30.64 0.75 -2.67
CA VAL A 67 31.04 1.94 -3.44
C VAL A 67 30.57 1.83 -4.90
N LYS A 68 30.46 0.61 -5.44
CA LYS A 68 29.98 0.37 -6.81
C LYS A 68 28.45 0.49 -6.87
N TRP A 69 27.94 1.51 -7.55
CA TRP A 69 26.49 1.79 -7.70
C TRP A 69 25.69 0.63 -8.30
N TRP A 70 26.23 -0.11 -9.27
CA TRP A 70 25.49 -1.23 -9.87
C TRP A 70 25.14 -2.34 -8.88
N ARG A 71 25.93 -2.51 -7.79
CA ARG A 71 25.62 -3.48 -6.74
C ARG A 71 24.38 -3.08 -5.94
N TYR A 72 24.11 -1.78 -5.81
CA TYR A 72 22.87 -1.30 -5.22
C TYR A 72 21.66 -1.73 -6.07
N LEU A 73 21.73 -1.53 -7.38
CA LEU A 73 20.66 -1.95 -8.30
C LEU A 73 20.45 -3.47 -8.25
N PHE A 74 21.52 -4.26 -8.25
CA PHE A 74 21.43 -5.72 -8.12
C PHE A 74 20.75 -6.14 -6.81
N ASN A 75 21.19 -5.60 -5.67
CA ASN A 75 20.60 -5.91 -4.38
C ASN A 75 19.12 -5.50 -4.31
N PHE A 76 18.75 -4.35 -4.90
CA PHE A 76 17.37 -3.90 -4.98
C PHE A 76 16.49 -4.88 -5.78
N LEU A 77 16.96 -5.31 -6.96
CA LEU A 77 16.22 -6.27 -7.79
C LEU A 77 16.07 -7.64 -7.09
N LEU A 78 17.13 -8.11 -6.43
CA LEU A 78 17.10 -9.35 -5.65
C LEU A 78 16.13 -9.26 -4.47
N GLN A 79 16.14 -8.15 -3.74
CA GLN A 79 15.23 -7.93 -2.63
C GLN A 79 13.77 -7.85 -3.11
N THR A 80 13.55 -7.18 -4.24
CA THR A 80 12.23 -7.10 -4.88
C THR A 80 11.72 -8.48 -5.29
N SER A 81 12.56 -9.33 -5.89
CA SER A 81 12.16 -10.67 -6.32
C SER A 81 11.83 -11.58 -5.14
N ILE A 82 12.59 -11.49 -4.03
CA ILE A 82 12.30 -12.23 -2.79
C ILE A 82 10.93 -11.82 -2.22
N ILE A 83 10.67 -10.52 -2.09
CA ILE A 83 9.39 -10.01 -1.57
C ILE A 83 8.23 -10.45 -2.47
N ASN A 84 8.37 -10.31 -3.80
CA ASN A 84 7.33 -10.73 -4.74
C ASN A 84 7.07 -12.24 -4.67
N SER A 85 8.13 -13.06 -4.56
CA SER A 85 8.01 -14.51 -4.41
C SER A 85 7.25 -14.88 -3.14
N TRP A 86 7.54 -14.20 -2.02
CA TRP A 86 6.82 -14.39 -0.77
C TRP A 86 5.34 -13.96 -0.87
N ILE A 87 5.04 -12.84 -1.54
CA ILE A 87 3.65 -12.40 -1.77
C ILE A 87 2.88 -13.47 -2.55
N ILE A 88 3.45 -13.99 -3.64
CA ILE A 88 2.84 -15.04 -4.45
C ILE A 88 2.59 -16.29 -3.59
N TYR A 89 3.62 -16.77 -2.88
CA TYR A 89 3.50 -17.92 -1.99
C TYR A 89 2.41 -17.74 -0.94
N SER A 90 2.38 -16.58 -0.26
CA SER A 90 1.39 -16.28 0.77
C SER A 90 -0.06 -16.22 0.24
N ASN A 91 -0.23 -15.75 -1.00
CA ASN A 91 -1.54 -15.71 -1.65
C ASN A 91 -2.00 -17.11 -2.07
N SER A 92 -1.07 -17.98 -2.50
CA SER A 92 -1.36 -19.38 -2.85
C SER A 92 -1.65 -20.25 -1.62
N ASP A 93 -0.92 -20.08 -0.51
CA ASP A 93 -1.18 -20.81 0.74
C ASP A 93 -2.59 -20.47 1.28
N ARG A 94 -3.01 -19.22 1.13
CA ARG A 94 -4.33 -18.76 1.58
C ARG A 94 -5.51 -19.30 0.76
N SER A 95 -5.27 -19.77 -0.47
CA SER A 95 -6.26 -20.48 -1.29
C SER A 95 -6.43 -21.96 -0.95
N HIS A 96 -5.52 -22.54 -0.16
CA HIS A 96 -5.66 -23.88 0.39
C HIS A 96 -5.96 -23.79 1.89
N PRO A 97 -7.21 -24.04 2.36
CA PRO A 97 -7.47 -24.04 3.79
C PRO A 97 -6.56 -25.07 4.45
N LYS A 98 -5.77 -24.63 5.43
CA LYS A 98 -4.97 -25.54 6.26
C LYS A 98 -5.89 -26.61 6.79
N ALA A 99 -5.59 -27.88 6.47
CA ALA A 99 -6.26 -29.00 7.12
C ALA A 99 -6.12 -28.78 8.63
N LYS A 100 -7.25 -28.77 9.34
CA LYS A 100 -7.25 -28.75 10.79
C LYS A 100 -6.78 -30.13 11.24
N ASP A 101 -5.62 -30.18 11.88
CA ASP A 101 -5.24 -31.30 12.75
C ASP A 101 -6.06 -31.25 14.04
#